data_AF-A0A7L2RVF9-F1
#
_entry.id   AF-A0A7L2RVF9-F1
#
_cell.length_a   1.000
_cell.length_b   1.000
_cell.length_c   1.000
_cell.angle_alpha   90.00
_cell.angle_beta   90.00
_cell.angle_gamma   90.00
#
_symmetry.space_group_name_H-M   'P 1'
#
loop_
_entity.id
_entity.type
_entity.pdbx_description
1 polymer ?
#
loop_
_entity_poly.entity_id
_entity_poly.type
_entity_poly.pdbx_seq_one_letter_code
_entity_poly.pdbx_strand_id
1 'polypeptide(L)'
;GTREAAFVFALAAAAVAHGIARDCASGELPLCSCGSGPPGDPGPGARWGGCGDNLSFGLQLGAAFADSSSKSSKLGTHGNKAVNLHNSAVGRTVLSDSLDIRCKCHGVSGSCSVKTCWKGLPSLDEIASDLKSKYLAAIKVSHRLVGHRKQLVPKEMDARPVTETDLVYLINSPDYCTPNLHLGSLGTQDR
;
A
#
# COMPACT_ATOMS: atom_id res chain seq x y z
N GLY A 1 13.46 -11.32 4.38
CA GLY A 1 13.04 -9.93 4.61
C GLY A 1 14.12 -8.98 4.20
N THR A 2 14.45 -8.97 2.90
CA THR A 2 15.30 -7.93 2.30
C THR A 2 14.49 -6.66 2.09
N ARG A 3 15.14 -5.60 1.63
CA ARG A 3 14.48 -4.33 1.29
C ARG A 3 13.48 -4.50 0.14
N GLU A 4 13.80 -5.33 -0.85
CA GLU A 4 12.93 -5.57 -2.01
C GLU A 4 11.67 -6.34 -1.59
N ALA A 5 11.82 -7.32 -0.70
CA ALA A 5 10.67 -8.02 -0.13
C ALA A 5 9.75 -7.05 0.62
N ALA A 6 10.30 -6.07 1.34
CA ALA A 6 9.49 -5.04 2.03
C ALA A 6 8.60 -4.27 1.06
N PHE A 7 9.16 -3.82 -0.07
CA PHE A 7 8.42 -3.15 -1.13
C PHE A 7 7.36 -4.06 -1.76
N VAL A 8 7.68 -5.32 -2.04
CA VAL A 8 6.74 -6.29 -2.62
C VAL A 8 5.53 -6.52 -1.71
N PHE A 9 5.73 -6.72 -0.41
CA PHE A 9 4.62 -6.87 0.54
C PHE A 9 3.74 -5.62 0.61
N ALA A 10 4.35 -4.43 0.65
CA ALA A 10 3.63 -3.18 0.69
C ALA A 10 2.82 -2.94 -0.60
N LEU A 11 3.45 -3.10 -1.76
CA LEU A 11 2.79 -2.91 -3.05
C LEU A 11 1.69 -3.94 -3.27
N ALA A 12 1.92 -5.22 -2.95
CA ALA A 12 0.90 -6.26 -3.09
C ALA A 12 -0.31 -5.98 -2.20
N ALA A 13 -0.10 -5.58 -0.94
CA ALA A 13 -1.20 -5.24 -0.03
C ALA A 13 -1.99 -4.01 -0.50
N ALA A 14 -1.30 -2.99 -1.03
CA ALA A 14 -1.93 -1.82 -1.62
C ALA A 14 -2.70 -2.19 -2.90
N ALA A 15 -2.10 -2.96 -3.81
CA ALA A 15 -2.70 -3.34 -5.08
C ALA A 15 -3.96 -4.18 -4.91
N VAL A 16 -3.97 -5.14 -3.97
CA VAL A 16 -5.16 -5.94 -3.67
C VAL A 16 -6.28 -5.05 -3.15
N ALA A 17 -6.00 -4.17 -2.19
CA ALA A 17 -7.01 -3.25 -1.65
C ALA A 17 -7.50 -2.24 -2.69
N HIS A 18 -6.61 -1.74 -3.56
CA HIS A 18 -6.91 -0.83 -4.66
C HIS A 18 -7.83 -1.48 -5.70
N GLY A 19 -7.49 -2.68 -6.15
CA GLY A 19 -8.32 -3.45 -7.09
C GLY A 19 -9.72 -3.68 -6.54
N ILE A 20 -9.83 -4.24 -5.32
CA ILE A 20 -11.13 -4.48 -4.68
C ILE A 20 -11.95 -3.19 -4.57
N ALA A 21 -11.34 -2.08 -4.16
CA ALA A 21 -12.05 -0.81 -4.00
C ALA A 21 -12.62 -0.28 -5.33
N ARG A 22 -11.89 -0.47 -6.43
CA ARG A 22 -12.30 -0.08 -7.78
C ARG A 22 -13.33 -1.04 -8.37
N ASP A 23 -13.19 -2.34 -8.13
CA ASP A 23 -14.15 -3.36 -8.57
C ASP A 23 -15.52 -3.17 -7.88
N CYS A 24 -15.52 -2.66 -6.65
CA CYS A 24 -16.75 -2.20 -5.98
C CYS A 24 -17.39 -1.00 -6.68
N ALA A 25 -16.59 -0.08 -7.22
CA ALA A 25 -17.08 1.12 -7.89
C ALA A 25 -17.51 0.86 -9.35
N SER A 26 -16.88 -0.11 -10.02
CA SER A 26 -17.28 -0.56 -11.36
C SER A 26 -18.50 -1.48 -11.33
N GLY A 27 -18.82 -2.07 -10.16
CA GLY A 27 -19.88 -3.05 -10.00
C GLY A 27 -19.48 -4.47 -10.42
N GLU A 28 -18.18 -4.73 -10.61
CA GLU A 28 -17.65 -6.06 -10.91
C GLU A 28 -17.70 -6.98 -9.68
N LEU A 29 -17.62 -6.41 -8.47
CA LEU A 29 -17.72 -7.16 -7.22
C LEU A 29 -19.13 -7.01 -6.59
N PRO A 30 -19.96 -8.07 -6.56
CA PRO A 30 -21.36 -7.96 -6.15
C PRO A 30 -21.58 -7.78 -4.64
N LEU A 31 -20.54 -7.97 -3.82
CA LEU A 31 -20.62 -7.95 -2.36
C LEU A 31 -20.43 -6.55 -1.75
N CYS A 32 -20.23 -5.54 -2.58
CA CYS A 32 -19.98 -4.17 -2.15
C CYS A 32 -20.66 -3.16 -3.07
N SER A 33 -20.69 -1.91 -2.62
CA SER A 33 -21.25 -0.76 -3.34
C SER A 33 -20.20 0.32 -3.55
N CYS A 34 -20.58 1.42 -4.22
CA CYS A 34 -19.81 2.65 -4.25
C CYS A 34 -19.37 3.08 -2.84
N GLY A 35 -18.19 3.69 -2.76
CA GLY A 35 -17.71 4.35 -1.55
C GLY A 35 -18.57 5.56 -1.16
N SER A 36 -18.64 5.84 0.14
CA SER A 36 -19.36 7.00 0.66
C SER A 36 -18.76 8.31 0.13
N GLY A 37 -19.64 9.22 -0.28
CA GLY A 37 -19.25 10.58 -0.64
C GLY A 37 -18.59 11.34 0.53
N PRO A 38 -17.78 12.36 0.26
CA PRO A 38 -17.26 13.23 1.30
C PRO A 38 -18.38 13.93 2.07
N PRO A 39 -18.18 14.24 3.36
CA PRO A 39 -19.11 15.06 4.11
C PRO A 39 -19.08 16.52 3.63
N GLY A 40 -20.17 17.24 3.88
CA GLY A 40 -20.27 18.68 3.64
C GLY A 40 -20.64 19.07 2.21
N ASP A 41 -20.72 20.37 1.97
CA ASP A 41 -21.00 20.94 0.65
C ASP A 41 -19.72 20.95 -0.21
N PRO A 42 -19.76 20.47 -1.47
CA PRO A 42 -18.59 20.45 -2.37
C PRO A 42 -18.20 21.83 -2.89
N GLY A 43 -18.93 22.89 -2.53
CA GLY A 43 -18.68 24.27 -2.93
C GLY A 43 -19.42 24.68 -4.21
N PRO A 44 -19.32 25.96 -4.58
CA PRO A 44 -20.07 26.53 -5.69
C PRO A 44 -19.82 25.81 -7.03
N GLY A 45 -20.91 25.47 -7.73
CA GLY A 45 -20.85 24.80 -9.02
C GLY A 45 -20.39 23.33 -8.95
N ALA A 46 -20.14 22.79 -7.76
CA ALA A 46 -19.83 21.38 -7.58
C ALA A 46 -21.02 20.63 -6.97
N ARG A 47 -21.12 19.34 -7.26
CA ARG A 47 -22.01 18.42 -6.54
C ARG A 47 -21.29 17.10 -6.28
N TRP A 48 -21.58 16.48 -5.15
CA TRP A 48 -21.19 15.08 -4.94
C TRP A 48 -22.02 14.19 -5.86
N GLY A 49 -21.38 13.20 -6.48
CA GLY A 49 -22.05 12.24 -7.34
C GLY A 49 -21.06 11.35 -8.06
N GLY A 50 -21.58 10.45 -8.90
CA GLY A 50 -20.78 9.35 -9.44
C GLY A 50 -20.62 8.21 -8.45
N CYS A 51 -19.79 7.24 -8.79
CA CYS A 51 -19.48 6.10 -7.94
C CYS A 51 -18.01 6.18 -7.54
N GLY A 52 -17.75 6.54 -6.29
CA GLY A 52 -16.39 6.60 -5.75
C GLY A 52 -15.87 5.22 -5.35
N ASP A 53 -14.55 5.08 -5.31
CA ASP A 53 -13.89 3.83 -4.91
C ASP A 53 -14.23 3.49 -3.45
N ASN A 54 -14.61 2.24 -3.19
CA ASN A 54 -14.95 1.80 -1.83
C ASN A 54 -13.70 1.35 -1.06
N LEU A 55 -12.87 2.33 -0.73
CA LEU A 55 -11.59 2.09 -0.06
C LEU A 55 -11.77 1.34 1.28
N SER A 56 -12.79 1.66 2.07
CA SER A 56 -13.02 0.99 3.36
C SER A 56 -13.18 -0.52 3.19
N PHE A 57 -14.02 -0.93 2.23
CA PHE A 57 -14.21 -2.33 1.90
C PHE A 57 -12.94 -2.96 1.31
N GLY A 58 -12.26 -2.25 0.41
CA GLY A 58 -10.98 -2.69 -0.18
C GLY A 58 -9.90 -2.96 0.87
N LEU A 59 -9.74 -2.08 1.86
CA LEU A 59 -8.80 -2.24 2.96
C LEU A 59 -9.16 -3.44 3.85
N GLN A 60 -10.44 -3.59 4.19
CA GLN A 60 -10.90 -4.68 5.07
C GLN A 60 -10.72 -6.05 4.41
N LEU A 61 -11.23 -6.22 3.18
CA LEU A 61 -11.14 -7.49 2.46
C LEU A 61 -9.70 -7.77 2.02
N GLY A 62 -9.00 -6.75 1.54
CA GLY A 62 -7.60 -6.87 1.12
C GLY A 62 -6.67 -7.27 2.27
N ALA A 63 -6.85 -6.70 3.46
CA ALA A 63 -6.09 -7.14 4.65
C ALA A 63 -6.44 -8.57 5.07
N ALA A 64 -7.73 -8.95 5.05
CA ALA A 64 -8.15 -10.31 5.36
C ALA A 64 -7.51 -11.35 4.42
N PHE A 65 -7.43 -11.03 3.13
CA PHE A 65 -6.80 -11.88 2.12
C PHE A 65 -5.27 -11.90 2.24
N ALA A 66 -4.62 -10.75 2.12
CA ALA A 66 -3.15 -10.66 2.02
C ALA A 66 -2.44 -11.08 3.31
N ASP A 67 -3.00 -10.76 4.48
CA ASP A 67 -2.34 -11.02 5.76
C ASP A 67 -2.58 -12.45 6.27
N SER A 68 -3.56 -13.19 5.72
CA SER A 68 -3.90 -14.55 6.12
C SER A 68 -2.71 -15.51 6.00
N SER A 69 -1.94 -15.39 4.92
CA SER A 69 -0.72 -16.15 4.65
C SER A 69 0.36 -15.90 5.71
N SER A 70 0.58 -14.63 6.05
CA SER A 70 1.56 -14.21 7.05
C SER A 70 1.13 -14.59 8.47
N LYS A 71 -0.19 -14.66 8.74
CA LYS A 71 -0.72 -15.10 10.04
C LYS A 71 -0.60 -16.61 10.24
N SER A 72 -0.87 -17.41 9.20
CA SER A 72 -0.89 -18.88 9.23
C SER A 72 0.47 -19.55 9.00
N SER A 73 1.45 -18.83 8.43
CA SER A 73 2.79 -19.38 8.16
C SER A 73 3.48 -19.87 9.43
N LYS A 74 3.69 -21.19 9.51
CA LYS A 74 4.58 -21.86 10.47
C LYS A 74 6.05 -21.90 10.00
N LEU A 75 6.29 -21.60 8.73
CA LEU A 75 7.56 -21.84 8.03
C LEU A 75 8.51 -20.61 8.03
N GLY A 76 8.08 -19.47 8.58
CA GLY A 76 8.87 -18.25 8.67
C GLY A 76 9.31 -17.91 10.10
N THR A 77 10.47 -17.27 10.25
CA THR A 77 10.89 -16.74 11.56
C THR A 77 9.88 -15.68 12.04
N HIS A 78 9.67 -15.56 13.36
CA HIS A 78 8.79 -14.54 13.94
C HIS A 78 9.13 -13.11 13.46
N GLY A 79 10.41 -12.84 13.17
CA GLY A 79 10.85 -11.56 12.62
C GLY A 79 10.33 -11.31 11.19
N ASN A 80 10.43 -12.29 10.30
CA ASN A 80 9.91 -12.15 8.93
C ASN A 80 8.40 -11.89 8.94
N LYS A 81 7.66 -12.60 9.80
CA LYS A 81 6.22 -12.38 9.96
C LYS A 81 5.91 -10.95 10.41
N ALA A 82 6.60 -10.45 11.42
CA ALA A 82 6.40 -9.09 11.94
C ALA A 82 6.70 -8.03 10.86
N VAL A 83 7.81 -8.18 10.14
CA VAL A 83 8.20 -7.25 9.07
C VAL A 83 7.23 -7.29 7.89
N ASN A 84 6.79 -8.47 7.45
CA ASN A 84 5.86 -8.58 6.34
C ASN A 84 4.50 -7.93 6.68
N LEU A 85 3.96 -8.19 7.88
CA LEU A 85 2.71 -7.58 8.34
C LEU A 85 2.83 -6.05 8.46
N HIS A 86 3.95 -5.55 8.99
CA HIS A 86 4.24 -4.12 9.06
C HIS A 86 4.26 -3.49 7.66
N ASN A 87 5.01 -4.07 6.73
CA ASN A 87 5.13 -3.52 5.38
C ASN A 87 3.79 -3.58 4.61
N SER A 88 3.01 -4.66 4.76
CA SER A 88 1.65 -4.72 4.21
C SER A 88 0.75 -3.61 4.78
N ALA A 89 0.87 -3.30 6.07
CA ALA A 89 0.14 -2.20 6.69
C ALA A 89 0.59 -0.84 6.12
N VAL A 90 1.90 -0.60 5.98
CA VAL A 90 2.44 0.62 5.34
C VAL A 90 1.87 0.80 3.93
N GLY A 91 1.82 -0.27 3.13
CA GLY A 91 1.23 -0.26 1.80
C GLY A 91 -0.22 0.21 1.79
N ARG A 92 -1.03 -0.32 2.71
CA ARG A 92 -2.43 0.07 2.88
C ARG A 92 -2.60 1.49 3.40
N THR A 93 -1.70 1.97 4.26
CA THR A 93 -1.68 3.36 4.72
C THR A 93 -1.40 4.31 3.56
N VAL A 94 -0.38 4.03 2.73
CA VAL A 94 -0.11 4.83 1.52
C VAL A 94 -1.31 4.88 0.59
N LEU A 95 -1.95 3.74 0.35
CA LEU A 95 -3.18 3.71 -0.44
C LEU A 95 -4.28 4.58 0.18
N SER A 96 -4.46 4.50 1.49
CA SER A 96 -5.49 5.26 2.20
C SER A 96 -5.24 6.76 2.12
N ASP A 97 -3.99 7.18 2.31
CA ASP A 97 -3.58 8.59 2.29
C ASP A 97 -3.66 9.18 0.87
N SER A 98 -3.61 8.34 -0.16
CA SER A 98 -3.69 8.75 -1.57
C SER A 98 -5.11 9.04 -2.07
N LEU A 99 -6.14 8.72 -1.28
CA LEU A 99 -7.54 8.90 -1.69
C LEU A 99 -7.85 10.40 -1.83
N ASP A 100 -8.25 10.82 -3.02
CA ASP A 100 -8.47 12.23 -3.33
C ASP A 100 -9.83 12.49 -4.01
N ILE A 101 -10.23 13.75 -4.06
CA ILE A 101 -11.42 14.21 -4.76
C ILE A 101 -11.12 14.33 -6.25
N ARG A 102 -11.77 13.48 -7.04
CA ARG A 102 -11.78 13.56 -8.51
C ARG A 102 -13.08 14.22 -8.97
N CYS A 103 -12.99 15.06 -10.00
CA CYS A 103 -14.15 15.76 -10.55
C CYS A 103 -14.22 15.64 -12.07
N LYS A 104 -15.45 15.54 -12.59
CA LYS A 104 -15.76 15.67 -14.02
C LYS A 104 -16.53 16.96 -14.28
N CYS A 105 -16.07 17.72 -15.25
CA CYS A 105 -16.66 18.99 -15.65
C CYS A 105 -17.75 18.79 -16.71
N HIS A 106 -18.83 19.59 -16.61
CA HIS A 106 -20.04 19.47 -17.41
C HIS A 106 -20.53 20.81 -17.99
N GLY A 107 -19.75 21.89 -17.87
CA GLY A 107 -20.12 23.21 -18.38
C GLY A 107 -20.03 23.32 -19.90
N VAL A 108 -20.63 24.38 -20.44
CA VAL A 108 -20.61 24.69 -21.89
C VAL A 108 -19.16 24.68 -22.40
N SER A 109 -18.94 24.05 -23.55
CA SER A 109 -17.62 23.88 -24.16
C SER A 109 -16.58 23.19 -23.26
N GLY A 110 -17.01 22.34 -22.33
CA GLY A 110 -16.12 21.61 -21.40
C GLY A 110 -15.66 22.43 -20.19
N SER A 111 -16.26 23.60 -19.93
CA SER A 111 -15.94 24.39 -18.75
C SER A 111 -16.30 23.68 -17.44
N CYS A 112 -15.65 24.05 -16.34
CA CYS A 112 -15.91 23.49 -15.00
C CYS A 112 -16.87 24.34 -14.16
N SER A 113 -17.71 25.16 -14.79
CA SER A 113 -18.74 25.96 -14.10
C SER A 113 -19.78 25.10 -13.38
N VAL A 114 -20.01 23.89 -13.89
CA VAL A 114 -20.71 22.81 -13.20
C VAL A 114 -19.83 21.56 -13.24
N LYS A 115 -19.60 20.92 -12.09
CA LYS A 115 -18.81 19.68 -11.98
C LYS A 115 -19.43 18.69 -11.00
N THR A 116 -19.24 17.41 -11.28
CA THR A 116 -19.60 16.31 -10.37
C THR A 116 -18.32 15.72 -9.80
N CYS A 117 -18.24 15.54 -8.49
CA CYS A 117 -17.03 15.04 -7.82
C CYS A 117 -17.31 13.80 -6.97
N TRP A 118 -16.30 12.93 -6.83
CA TRP A 118 -16.30 11.73 -6.01
C TRP A 118 -14.91 11.49 -5.40
N LYS A 119 -14.84 10.61 -4.40
CA LYS A 119 -13.56 10.10 -3.90
C LYS A 119 -13.05 9.02 -4.85
N GLY A 120 -11.82 9.16 -5.33
CA GLY A 120 -11.20 8.19 -6.23
C GLY A 120 -9.74 7.98 -5.90
N LEU A 121 -9.30 6.74 -6.01
CA LEU A 121 -7.89 6.36 -5.87
C LEU A 121 -7.13 6.75 -7.15
N PRO A 122 -5.85 7.15 -7.01
CA PRO A 122 -5.00 7.39 -8.17
C PRO A 122 -4.67 6.09 -8.92
N SER A 123 -3.88 6.21 -9.99
CA SER A 123 -3.34 5.03 -10.66
C SER A 123 -2.45 4.21 -9.71
N LEU A 124 -2.35 2.90 -9.95
CA LEU A 124 -1.46 2.06 -9.14
C LEU A 124 0.02 2.48 -9.32
N ASP A 125 0.37 3.07 -10.46
CA ASP A 125 1.72 3.60 -10.72
C ASP A 125 2.09 4.75 -9.79
N GLU A 126 1.14 5.66 -9.50
CA GLU A 126 1.33 6.72 -8.51
C GLU A 126 1.58 6.12 -7.11
N ILE A 127 0.77 5.13 -6.70
CA ILE A 127 0.96 4.42 -5.43
C ILE A 127 2.33 3.72 -5.38
N ALA A 128 2.73 3.08 -6.47
CA ALA A 128 4.01 2.39 -6.57
C ALA A 128 5.18 3.38 -6.50
N SER A 129 5.04 4.58 -7.05
CA SER A 129 6.04 5.65 -6.96
C SER A 129 6.22 6.14 -5.52
N ASP A 130 5.12 6.32 -4.78
CA ASP A 130 5.18 6.71 -3.36
C ASP A 130 5.83 5.61 -2.51
N LEU A 131 5.46 4.35 -2.75
CA LEU A 131 6.10 3.20 -2.11
C LEU A 131 7.56 3.05 -2.49
N LYS A 132 7.96 3.42 -3.71
CA LYS A 132 9.36 3.40 -4.14
C LYS A 132 10.18 4.43 -3.36
N SER A 133 9.62 5.59 -3.09
CA SER A 133 10.26 6.60 -2.23
C SER A 133 10.47 6.06 -0.81
N LYS A 134 9.48 5.35 -0.26
CA LYS A 134 9.60 4.66 1.04
C LYS A 134 10.60 3.50 1.01
N TYR A 135 10.71 2.79 -0.12
CA TYR A 135 11.71 1.74 -0.31
C TYR A 135 13.13 2.31 -0.26
N LEU A 136 13.38 3.45 -0.91
CA LEU A 136 14.70 4.09 -0.89
C LEU A 136 15.10 4.55 0.52
N ALA A 137 14.12 4.95 1.34
CA ALA A 137 14.30 5.36 2.73
C ALA A 137 14.10 4.24 3.78
N ALA A 138 13.97 2.98 3.35
CA ALA A 138 13.61 1.89 4.24
C ALA A 138 14.66 1.65 5.34
N ILE A 139 14.20 1.27 6.53
CA ILE A 139 15.03 1.16 7.74
C ILE A 139 15.37 -0.31 8.01
N LYS A 140 16.64 -0.58 8.28
CA LYS A 140 17.08 -1.91 8.74
C LYS A 140 16.73 -2.08 10.21
N VAL A 141 15.99 -3.14 10.52
CA VAL A 141 15.51 -3.42 11.87
C VAL A 141 16.00 -4.78 12.37
N SER A 142 15.88 -4.96 13.68
CA SER A 142 16.03 -6.24 14.36
C SER A 142 14.76 -6.54 15.15
N HIS A 143 14.34 -7.80 15.14
CA HIS A 143 13.21 -8.25 15.93
C HIS A 143 13.71 -8.73 17.29
N ARG A 144 13.59 -7.88 18.32
CA ARG A 144 14.18 -8.10 19.64
C ARG A 144 13.15 -7.92 20.75
N LEU A 145 13.42 -8.55 21.89
CA LEU A 145 12.61 -8.39 23.09
C LEU A 145 12.97 -7.04 23.76
N VAL A 146 11.98 -6.16 23.89
CA VAL A 146 12.09 -4.88 24.60
C VAL A 146 11.11 -4.95 25.77
N GLY A 147 11.64 -5.09 26.98
CA GLY A 147 10.84 -5.45 28.16
C GLY A 147 10.18 -6.82 27.99
N HIS A 148 8.85 -6.88 28.01
CA HIS A 148 8.07 -8.11 27.81
C HIS A 148 7.51 -8.30 26.40
N ARG A 149 7.78 -7.36 25.47
CA ARG A 149 7.21 -7.37 24.12
C ARG A 149 8.29 -7.48 23.06
N LYS A 150 8.07 -8.31 22.05
CA LYS A 150 8.93 -8.34 20.87
C LYS A 150 8.58 -7.16 19.98
N GLN A 151 9.58 -6.37 19.59
CA GLN A 151 9.42 -5.16 18.79
C GLN A 151 10.42 -5.14 17.63
N LEU A 152 10.08 -4.39 16.58
CA LEU A 152 10.99 -4.06 15.49
C LEU A 152 11.75 -2.80 15.89
N VAL A 153 13.05 -2.94 16.11
CA VAL A 153 13.92 -1.84 16.57
C VAL A 153 14.97 -1.56 15.50
N PRO A 154 15.24 -0.28 15.15
CA PRO A 154 16.35 0.08 14.27
C PRO A 154 17.64 -0.62 14.68
N LYS A 155 18.39 -1.13 13.69
CA LYS A 155 19.67 -1.82 13.96
C LYS A 155 20.82 -0.83 14.12
N GLU A 156 20.75 0.30 13.44
CA GLU A 156 21.73 1.38 13.48
C GLU A 156 21.40 2.33 14.65
N MET A 157 22.42 2.79 15.39
CA MET A 157 22.23 3.57 16.62
C MET A 157 21.85 5.02 16.36
N ASP A 158 22.27 5.55 15.22
CA ASP A 158 21.97 6.87 14.68
C ASP A 158 20.71 6.90 13.80
N ALA A 159 20.11 5.73 13.55
CA ALA A 159 18.86 5.65 12.81
C ALA A 159 17.71 6.23 13.64
N ARG A 160 16.90 7.04 12.98
CA ARG A 160 15.65 7.55 13.55
C ARG A 160 14.70 6.39 13.93
N PRO A 161 13.78 6.60 14.89
CA PRO A 161 12.73 5.63 15.20
C PRO A 161 11.91 5.25 13.95
N VAL A 162 11.50 3.98 13.90
CA VAL A 162 10.57 3.47 12.88
C VAL A 162 9.19 4.02 13.15
N THR A 163 8.56 4.58 12.12
CA THR A 163 7.15 5.01 12.13
C THR A 163 6.26 4.00 11.42
N GLU A 164 4.94 4.16 11.55
CA GLU A 164 3.94 3.33 10.88
C GLU A 164 3.92 3.50 9.35
N THR A 165 4.66 4.47 8.82
CA THR A 165 4.73 4.74 7.37
C THR A 165 6.09 4.38 6.77
N ASP A 166 7.00 3.81 7.56
CA ASP A 166 8.33 3.39 7.11
C ASP A 166 8.33 1.94 6.68
N LEU A 167 8.90 1.65 5.50
CA LEU A 167 9.23 0.28 5.14
C LEU A 167 10.43 -0.20 5.95
N VAL A 168 10.38 -1.45 6.39
CA VAL A 168 11.42 -2.05 7.23
C VAL A 168 11.90 -3.39 6.68
N TYR A 169 13.16 -3.72 6.94
CA TYR A 169 13.78 -4.97 6.50
C TYR A 169 14.80 -5.52 7.51
N LEU A 170 15.09 -6.82 7.45
CA LEU A 170 15.90 -7.52 8.46
C LEU A 170 17.34 -7.77 8.00
N ILE A 171 17.51 -8.13 6.72
CA ILE A 171 18.78 -8.59 6.17
C ILE A 171 19.18 -7.72 4.97
N ASN A 172 20.49 -7.60 4.75
CA ASN A 172 20.98 -6.91 3.56
C ASN A 172 20.53 -7.66 2.30
N SER A 173 20.28 -6.89 1.24
CA SER A 173 20.04 -7.44 -0.08
C SER A 173 21.28 -8.17 -0.59
N PRO A 174 21.12 -9.32 -1.29
CA PRO A 174 22.23 -10.00 -1.93
C PRO A 174 22.77 -9.19 -3.12
N ASP A 175 23.89 -9.64 -3.68
CA ASP A 175 24.30 -9.19 -5.01
C ASP A 175 23.35 -9.79 -6.07
N TYR A 176 22.80 -8.91 -6.92
CA TYR A 176 21.93 -9.29 -8.02
C TYR A 176 22.65 -9.27 -9.38
N CYS A 177 23.94 -8.88 -9.42
CA CYS A 177 24.71 -8.83 -10.67
C CYS A 177 24.90 -10.23 -11.27
N THR A 178 25.29 -11.19 -10.43
CA THR A 178 25.56 -12.57 -10.86
C THR A 178 24.33 -13.48 -10.69
N PRO A 179 24.12 -14.48 -11.58
CA PRO A 179 23.01 -15.42 -11.44
C PRO A 179 23.12 -16.22 -10.13
N ASN A 180 22.02 -16.30 -9.39
CA ASN A 180 21.90 -17.10 -8.17
C ASN A 180 20.51 -17.74 -8.08
N LEU A 181 20.40 -18.98 -8.56
CA LEU A 181 19.15 -19.74 -8.61
C LEU A 181 18.56 -20.03 -7.22
N HIS A 182 19.38 -20.14 -6.17
CA HIS A 182 18.89 -20.40 -4.81
C HIS A 182 18.11 -19.20 -4.24
N LEU A 183 18.47 -17.99 -4.67
CA LEU A 183 17.79 -16.75 -4.30
C LEU A 183 16.75 -16.32 -5.36
N GLY A 184 16.63 -17.06 -6.47
CA GLY A 184 15.80 -16.67 -7.61
C GLY A 184 16.33 -15.47 -8.40
N SER A 185 17.61 -15.11 -8.24
CA SER A 185 18.26 -14.05 -9.01
C SER A 185 18.75 -14.61 -10.35
N LEU A 186 18.36 -13.98 -11.46
CA LEU A 186 18.81 -14.39 -12.79
C LEU A 186 20.14 -13.75 -13.22
N GLY A 187 20.66 -12.79 -12.44
CA GLY A 187 21.77 -11.93 -12.87
C GLY A 187 21.32 -10.81 -13.80
N THR A 188 22.28 -9.99 -14.24
CA THR A 188 22.03 -8.81 -15.09
C THR A 188 22.66 -8.90 -16.47
N GLN A 189 23.27 -10.03 -16.82
CA GLN A 189 23.75 -10.26 -18.19
C GLN A 189 22.54 -10.22 -19.13
N ASP A 190 22.60 -9.35 -20.15
CA ASP A 190 21.58 -9.18 -21.21
C ASP A 190 20.33 -8.34 -20.85
N ARG A 191 20.44 -7.40 -19.89
CA ARG A 191 19.38 -6.42 -19.54
C ARG A 191 19.72 -4.98 -19.91
#